data_AF-A0A8J9SJ39-F1
#
_entry.id   AF-A0A8J9SJ39-F1
#
_cell.length_a   1.000
_cell.length_b   1.000
_cell.length_c   1.000
_cell.angle_alpha   90.00
_cell.angle_beta   90.00
_cell.angle_gamma   90.00
#
_symmetry.space_group_name_H-M   'P 1'
#
loop_
_entity.id
_entity.type
_entity.pdbx_description
1 polymer ?
#
loop_
_entity_poly.entity_id
_entity_poly.type
_entity_poly.pdbx_seq_one_letter_code
_entity_poly.pdbx_strand_id
1 'polypeptide(L)' 'GIVCNDRGSIIILDLKAERLTGRIPEEIGLLKELTVLDLSRNFLEGPIPGNAVGKLTKL' A
#
# COMPACT_ATOMS: atom_id res chain seq x y z
N GLY A 1 2.20 -4.42 -10.97
CA GLY A 1 1.91 -4.08 -9.57
C GLY A 1 2.60 -2.81 -9.11
N ILE A 2 3.92 -2.68 -9.25
CA ILE A 2 4.65 -1.51 -8.72
C ILE A 2 5.01 -0.54 -9.84
N VAL A 3 4.76 0.75 -9.65
CA VAL A 3 5.27 1.83 -10.50
C VAL A 3 6.03 2.82 -9.63
N CYS A 4 7.19 3.28 -10.11
CA CYS A 4 8.02 4.27 -9.44
C CYS A 4 8.13 5.56 -10.26
N ASN A 5 8.40 6.67 -9.60
CA ASN A 5 8.82 7.91 -10.26
C ASN A 5 10.33 7.91 -10.59
N ASP A 6 10.80 8.96 -11.24
CA ASP A 6 12.22 9.12 -11.65
C ASP A 6 13.21 9.15 -10.47
N ARG A 7 12.74 9.36 -9.24
CA ARG A 7 13.55 9.31 -8.01
C ARG A 7 13.55 7.93 -7.36
N GLY A 8 12.96 6.92 -8.01
CA GLY A 8 12.86 5.55 -7.49
C GLY A 8 11.84 5.38 -6.36
N SER A 9 11.02 6.39 -6.09
CA SER A 9 9.96 6.27 -5.07
C SER A 9 8.71 5.60 -5.67
N ILE A 10 8.10 4.68 -4.92
CA ILE A 10 6.88 3.99 -5.36
C ILE A 10 5.72 4.99 -5.37
N ILE A 11 5.03 5.06 -6.51
CA ILE A 11 3.83 5.88 -6.72
C ILE A 11 2.57 5.04 -6.87
N ILE A 12 2.68 3.81 -7.40
CA ILE A 12 1.54 2.88 -7.53
C ILE A 12 1.95 1.54 -6.93
N LEU A 13 1.11 1.00 -6.06
CA LEU A 13 1.18 -0.37 -5.56
C LEU A 13 -0.17 -1.06 -5.81
N ASP A 14 -0.24 -1.80 -6.90
CA ASP A 14 -1.35 -2.67 -7.29
C ASP A 14 -0.96 -4.14 -7.05
N LEU A 15 -1.55 -4.73 -6.02
CA LEU A 15 -1.43 -6.14 -5.66
C LEU A 15 -2.81 -6.79 -5.62
N LYS A 16 -3.72 -6.34 -6.48
CA LYS A 16 -5.08 -6.87 -6.56
C LYS A 16 -5.09 -8.35 -6.92
N ALA A 17 -5.89 -9.13 -6.20
CA ALA A 17 -6.11 -10.56 -6.48
C ALA A 17 -4.85 -11.44 -6.43
N GLU A 18 -3.83 -11.03 -5.67
CA GLU A 18 -2.57 -11.77 -5.49
C GLU A 18 -2.63 -12.82 -4.36
N ARG A 19 -3.82 -13.11 -3.84
CA ARG A 19 -4.06 -14.08 -2.76
C ARG A 19 -3.24 -13.81 -1.49
N LEU A 20 -2.91 -12.54 -1.23
CA LEU A 20 -2.15 -12.15 -0.04
C LEU A 20 -2.96 -12.45 1.22
N THR A 21 -2.27 -12.93 2.27
CA THR A 21 -2.84 -13.24 3.59
C THR A 21 -2.13 -12.44 4.67
N GLY A 22 -2.64 -12.47 5.90
CA GLY A 22 -2.08 -11.73 7.02
C GLY A 22 -2.48 -10.26 7.03
N ARG A 23 -1.74 -9.44 7.79
CA ARG A 23 -2.09 -8.03 8.06
C ARG A 23 -1.34 -7.06 7.15
N ILE A 24 -1.92 -5.88 6.93
CA ILE A 24 -1.19 -4.77 6.31
C ILE A 24 -0.18 -4.24 7.34
N PRO A 25 1.13 -4.21 7.01
CA PRO A 25 2.17 -3.72 7.91
C PRO A 25 2.10 -2.19 8.11
N GLU A 26 2.50 -1.68 9.28
CA GLU A 26 2.57 -0.24 9.57
C GLU A 26 3.61 0.47 8.68
N GLU A 27 4.58 -0.27 8.16
CA GLU A 27 5.60 0.17 7.22
C GLU A 27 5.01 0.68 5.89
N ILE A 28 3.74 0.34 5.58
CA ILE A 28 3.04 0.92 4.42
C ILE A 28 3.07 2.45 4.46
N GLY A 29 3.04 3.05 5.66
CA GLY A 29 3.09 4.49 5.87
C GLY A 29 4.44 5.14 5.52
N LEU A 30 5.46 4.37 5.15
CA LEU A 30 6.75 4.87 4.65
C LEU A 30 6.71 5.23 3.16
N LEU A 31 5.71 4.75 2.41
CA LEU A 31 5.56 5.01 0.98
C LEU A 31 4.99 6.43 0.72
N LYS A 32 5.75 7.47 1.06
CA LYS A 32 5.29 8.88 1.05
C LYS A 32 4.84 9.41 -0.30
N GLU A 33 5.30 8.80 -1.39
CA GLU A 33 4.96 9.18 -2.76
C GLU A 33 3.81 8.37 -3.35
N LEU A 34 3.23 7.43 -2.58
CA LEU A 34 2.16 6.57 -3.05
C LEU A 34 0.89 7.37 -3.36
N THR A 35 0.38 7.20 -4.58
CA THR A 35 -0.88 7.81 -5.05
C THR A 35 -1.95 6.76 -5.36
N VAL A 36 -1.57 5.49 -5.51
CA VAL A 36 -2.50 4.39 -5.71
C VAL A 36 -2.07 3.18 -4.88
N LEU A 37 -3.01 2.66 -4.08
CA LEU A 37 -2.86 1.42 -3.33
C LEU A 37 -4.08 0.53 -3.60
N ASP A 38 -3.91 -0.50 -4.43
CA ASP A 38 -4.94 -1.53 -4.64
C ASP A 38 -4.50 -2.84 -4.00
N LEU A 39 -5.10 -3.16 -2.86
CA LEU A 39 -4.96 -4.45 -2.16
C LEU A 39 -6.26 -5.26 -2.24
N SER A 40 -7.19 -4.89 -3.12
CA SER A 40 -8.51 -5.50 -3.21
C SER A 40 -8.42 -6.95 -3.69
N ARG A 41 -9.45 -7.74 -3.35
CA ARG A 41 -9.55 -9.16 -3.73
C ARG A 41 -8.40 -10.03 -3.20
N ASN A 42 -7.79 -9.63 -2.09
CA ASN A 42 -6.88 -10.47 -1.30
C ASN A 42 -7.60 -11.10 -0.11
N PHE A 43 -6.87 -11.93 0.64
CA PHE A 43 -7.30 -12.57 1.89
C PHE A 43 -6.64 -11.91 3.11
N LEU A 44 -6.43 -10.60 3.05
CA LEU A 44 -5.86 -9.83 4.14
C LEU A 44 -6.84 -9.81 5.33
N GLU A 45 -6.29 -9.88 6.52
CA GLU A 45 -7.00 -9.99 7.79
C GLU A 45 -6.49 -8.96 8.81
N GLY A 46 -7.21 -8.79 9.91
CA GLY A 46 -6.89 -7.79 10.93
C GLY A 46 -7.26 -6.35 10.54
N PRO A 47 -6.93 -5.38 11.41
CA PRO A 47 -7.30 -3.98 11.18
C PRO A 47 -6.44 -3.33 10.09
N ILE A 48 -7.00 -2.34 9.41
CA ILE A 48 -6.22 -1.41 8.59
C ILE A 48 -5.35 -0.56 9.55
N PRO A 49 -4.03 -0.44 9.31
CA PRO A 49 -3.13 0.36 10.15
C PRO A 49 -3.39 1.85 9.93
N GLY A 50 -4.43 2.39 10.57
CA GLY A 50 -4.92 3.75 10.33
C GLY A 50 -3.87 4.84 10.57
N ASN A 51 -3.00 4.66 11.57
CA ASN A 51 -1.90 5.59 11.83
C ASN A 51 -0.85 5.60 10.71
N ALA A 52 -0.59 4.47 10.06
CA ALA A 52 0.29 4.40 8.90
C ALA A 52 -0.38 4.94 7.63
N VAL A 53 -1.61 4.52 7.35
CA VAL A 53 -2.38 4.97 6.18
C VAL A 53 -2.61 6.48 6.23
N GLY A 54 -2.87 7.05 7.42
CA GLY A 54 -2.99 8.50 7.59
C GLY A 54 -1.72 9.30 7.27
N LYS A 55 -0.55 8.64 7.16
CA LYS A 55 0.70 9.28 6.73
C LYS A 55 0.88 9.29 5.20
N LEU A 56 0.00 8.62 4.45
CA LEU A 56 0.01 8.57 2.99
C LEU A 56 -0.79 9.75 2.43
N THR A 57 -0.26 10.97 2.61
CA THR A 57 -1.00 12.20 2.30
C THR A 57 -1.22 12.46 0.80
N LYS A 58 -0.67 11.60 -0.07
CA LYS A 58 -0.81 11.65 -1.53
C LYS A 58 -1.74 10.56 -2.09
N LEU A 59 -2.21 9.65 -1.24
CA LEU A 59 -3.17 8.59 -1.55
C LEU A 59 -4.60 9.14 -1.40
#